data_AF-A0A803JMI5-F1
#
_entry.id   AF-A0A803JMI5-F1
#
_cell.length_a   1.000
_cell.length_b   1.000
_cell.length_c   1.000
_cell.angle_alpha   90.00
_cell.angle_beta   90.00
_cell.angle_gamma   90.00
#
_symmetry.space_group_name_H-M   'P 1'
#
loop_
_entity.id
_entity.type
_entity.pdbx_description
1 polymer ?
#
loop_
_entity_poly.entity_id
_entity_poly.type
_entity_poly.pdbx_seq_one_letter_code
_entity_poly.pdbx_strand_id
1 'polypeptide(L)'
;MSRTLSLILLTVPLLLVLSSGGSHGYPLPKKGGEHLLNEMLMKIDRLVLEEIHECFPRLPRISWAFDTYQVEAAVGAAIQFFNATIYFFNENFEALGLSQELSHELLQILDRLIEEWAPYVTDTTVNEDVSQGISEFYRQLIKLVPKEGNAACVLSVISENLYQVAHLLSRVRKHLLVNETSRVGYF
;
A
#
# COMPACT_ATOMS: atom_id res chain seq x y z
N MET A 1 9.86 -21.81 -63.30
CA MET A 1 10.83 -22.23 -62.26
C MET A 1 10.75 -21.24 -61.11
N SER A 2 10.88 -21.73 -59.86
CA SER A 2 10.75 -21.06 -58.55
C SER A 2 9.29 -20.82 -58.09
N ARG A 3 8.69 -21.49 -57.08
CA ARG A 3 9.01 -21.64 -55.62
C ARG A 3 9.19 -20.25 -54.95
N THR A 4 8.52 -19.79 -53.88
CA THR A 4 7.68 -20.39 -52.83
C THR A 4 7.12 -19.25 -51.93
N LEU A 5 6.00 -19.50 -51.22
CA LEU A 5 5.59 -19.00 -49.86
C LEU A 5 5.43 -17.47 -49.63
N SER A 6 4.19 -17.00 -49.43
CA SER A 6 3.50 -16.81 -48.13
C SER A 6 4.10 -15.74 -47.22
N LEU A 7 3.37 -14.64 -46.99
CA LEU A 7 3.03 -14.18 -45.63
C LEU A 7 1.97 -13.08 -45.67
N ILE A 8 0.95 -13.29 -44.85
CA ILE A 8 -0.24 -12.49 -44.63
C ILE A 8 0.16 -11.15 -43.99
N LEU A 9 -0.15 -10.03 -44.64
CA LEU A 9 -0.16 -8.70 -44.03
C LEU A 9 -1.62 -8.25 -43.90
N LEU A 10 -2.26 -8.69 -42.81
CA LEU A 10 -3.48 -8.06 -42.29
C LEU A 10 -3.05 -6.82 -41.52
N THR A 11 -3.13 -5.66 -42.18
CA THR A 11 -2.97 -4.36 -41.57
C THR A 11 -4.16 -4.09 -40.64
N VAL A 12 -3.90 -4.16 -39.34
CA VAL A 12 -4.83 -3.80 -38.25
C VAL A 12 -5.15 -2.30 -38.35
N PRO A 13 -6.44 -1.89 -38.30
CA PRO A 13 -6.83 -0.52 -38.51
C PRO A 13 -6.43 0.38 -37.33
N LEU A 14 -5.86 1.54 -37.67
CA LEU A 14 -5.59 2.68 -36.80
C LEU A 14 -6.90 3.10 -36.09
N LEU A 15 -7.02 2.79 -34.79
CA LEU A 15 -8.03 3.40 -33.94
C LEU A 15 -7.51 4.76 -33.47
N LEU A 16 -8.08 5.80 -34.07
CA LEU A 16 -8.12 7.17 -33.59
C LEU A 16 -8.62 7.21 -32.14
N VAL A 17 -7.71 7.28 -31.18
CA VAL A 17 -8.05 7.75 -29.83
C VAL A 17 -8.17 9.27 -29.93
N LEU A 18 -9.41 9.72 -30.08
CA LEU A 18 -9.81 11.09 -29.85
C LEU A 18 -9.45 11.45 -28.41
N SER A 19 -8.48 12.35 -28.26
CA SER A 19 -8.19 13.07 -27.02
C SER A 19 -9.38 13.95 -26.67
N SER A 20 -10.41 13.38 -26.04
CA SER A 20 -11.38 14.17 -25.28
C SER A 20 -10.73 14.50 -23.94
N GLY A 21 -10.43 15.79 -23.74
CA GLY A 21 -10.08 16.35 -22.44
C GLY A 21 -11.26 16.20 -21.48
N GLY A 22 -11.40 15.01 -20.90
CA GLY A 22 -12.23 14.79 -19.73
C GLY A 22 -11.40 15.17 -18.51
N SER A 23 -11.93 16.07 -17.68
CA SER A 23 -11.43 16.26 -16.31
C SER A 23 -11.38 14.88 -15.66
N HIS A 24 -10.20 14.27 -15.54
CA HIS A 24 -9.98 12.99 -14.87
C HIS A 24 -10.43 13.13 -13.42
N GLY A 25 -11.70 12.82 -13.16
CA GLY A 25 -12.18 12.56 -11.82
C GLY A 25 -11.62 11.21 -11.42
N TYR A 26 -10.81 11.18 -10.36
CA TYR A 26 -10.48 9.93 -9.70
C TYR A 26 -11.78 9.23 -9.30
N PRO A 27 -11.91 7.90 -9.48
CA PRO A 27 -13.05 7.18 -8.93
C PRO A 27 -13.11 7.43 -7.41
N LEU A 28 -14.26 7.31 -6.77
CA LEU A 28 -14.33 7.39 -5.31
C LEU A 28 -13.77 6.11 -4.67
N PRO A 29 -12.97 6.20 -3.59
CA PRO A 29 -12.55 5.01 -2.88
C PRO A 29 -13.80 4.34 -2.32
N LYS A 30 -13.90 3.01 -2.48
CA LYS A 30 -15.02 2.27 -1.89
C LYS A 30 -14.98 2.44 -0.36
N LYS A 31 -16.09 2.23 0.33
CA LYS A 31 -16.04 2.14 1.82
C LYS A 31 -15.23 0.94 2.31
N GLY A 32 -14.88 0.01 1.41
CA GLY A 32 -14.18 -1.24 1.70
C GLY A 32 -12.77 -1.07 2.26
N GLY A 33 -11.98 -0.11 1.79
CA GLY A 33 -10.56 -0.01 2.17
C GLY A 33 -10.34 0.29 3.64
N GLU A 34 -11.20 1.12 4.25
CA GLU A 34 -11.14 1.38 5.70
C GLU A 34 -11.50 0.12 6.50
N HIS A 35 -12.46 -0.67 6.03
CA HIS A 35 -12.82 -1.92 6.68
C HIS A 35 -11.68 -2.94 6.61
N LEU A 36 -11.05 -3.07 5.44
CA LEU A 36 -9.89 -3.96 5.22
C LEU A 36 -8.70 -3.58 6.12
N LEU A 37 -8.38 -2.29 6.20
CA LEU A 37 -7.28 -1.83 7.04
C LEU A 37 -7.56 -2.01 8.53
N ASN A 38 -8.80 -1.77 8.97
CA ASN A 38 -9.23 -2.06 10.34
C ASN A 38 -9.18 -3.56 10.64
N GLU A 39 -9.58 -4.41 9.69
CA GLU A 39 -9.48 -5.87 9.83
C GLU A 39 -8.02 -6.31 10.02
N MET A 40 -7.10 -5.77 9.21
CA MET A 40 -5.67 -6.02 9.34
C MET A 40 -5.13 -5.61 10.71
N LEU A 41 -5.44 -4.37 11.14
CA LEU A 41 -5.01 -3.82 12.43
C LEU A 41 -5.54 -4.68 13.59
N MET A 42 -6.82 -5.05 13.58
CA MET A 42 -7.38 -5.93 14.61
C MET A 42 -6.68 -7.28 14.69
N LYS A 43 -6.31 -7.88 13.54
CA LYS A 43 -5.59 -9.15 13.51
C LYS A 43 -4.19 -9.01 14.10
N ILE A 44 -3.46 -7.95 13.74
CA ILE A 44 -2.11 -7.69 14.25
C ILE A 44 -2.13 -7.34 15.75
N ASP A 45 -3.04 -6.46 16.18
CA ASP A 45 -3.10 -6.00 17.57
C ASP A 45 -3.41 -7.16 18.55
N ARG A 46 -4.19 -8.15 18.13
CA ARG A 46 -4.43 -9.37 18.92
C ARG A 46 -3.14 -10.14 19.20
N LEU A 47 -2.20 -10.15 18.27
CA LEU A 47 -0.89 -10.81 18.43
C LEU A 47 0.04 -10.00 19.34
N VAL A 48 -0.11 -8.67 19.33
CA VAL A 48 0.72 -7.72 20.07
C VAL A 48 0.37 -7.68 21.56
N LEU A 49 -0.92 -7.84 21.89
CA LEU A 49 -1.45 -7.73 23.25
C LEU A 49 -1.00 -8.85 24.20
N GLU A 50 -0.39 -9.92 23.70
CA GLU A 50 -0.03 -11.09 24.52
C GLU A 50 1.40 -11.04 25.09
N GLU A 51 2.31 -10.14 24.64
CA GLU A 51 3.76 -10.32 24.92
C GLU A 51 4.62 -9.07 25.26
N ILE A 52 4.13 -7.82 25.22
CA ILE A 52 5.06 -6.67 25.27
C ILE A 52 5.21 -6.05 26.66
N HIS A 53 6.39 -6.21 27.26
CA HIS A 53 6.82 -5.44 28.44
C HIS A 53 7.63 -4.17 28.10
N GLU A 54 8.44 -4.15 27.03
CA GLU A 54 9.15 -2.96 26.51
C GLU A 54 9.86 -3.29 25.18
N CYS A 55 9.67 -2.49 24.11
CA CYS A 55 10.30 -2.74 22.80
C CYS A 55 11.60 -1.95 22.62
N PHE A 56 12.72 -2.67 22.45
CA PHE A 56 14.03 -2.10 22.16
C PHE A 56 14.68 -2.79 20.95
N PRO A 57 15.22 -2.03 19.99
CA PRO A 57 15.35 -0.57 19.95
C PRO A 57 14.05 0.16 19.57
N ARG A 58 13.97 1.46 19.89
CA ARG A 58 12.96 2.35 19.26
C ARG A 58 13.24 2.41 17.77
N LEU A 59 12.37 1.81 16.99
CA LEU A 59 12.44 1.80 15.54
C LEU A 59 12.10 3.20 14.99
N PRO A 60 12.72 3.61 13.87
CA PRO A 60 12.50 4.91 13.30
C PRO A 60 11.04 5.07 12.90
N ARG A 61 10.42 6.16 13.37
CA ARG A 61 9.10 6.55 12.90
C ARG A 61 9.23 7.04 11.46
N ILE A 62 8.58 6.35 10.54
CA ILE A 62 8.44 6.82 9.15
C ILE A 62 7.19 7.71 8.99
N SER A 63 6.63 8.24 10.09
CA SER A 63 5.43 9.09 10.05
C SER A 63 5.58 10.30 9.12
N TRP A 64 6.81 10.80 8.96
CA TRP A 64 7.14 11.86 8.00
C TRP A 64 6.85 11.48 6.55
N ALA A 65 6.96 10.19 6.19
CA ALA A 65 6.63 9.69 4.85
C ALA A 65 5.12 9.83 4.54
N PHE A 66 4.33 10.07 5.58
CA PHE A 66 2.88 10.23 5.53
C PHE A 66 2.45 11.69 5.78
N ASP A 67 3.39 12.64 5.85
CA ASP A 67 3.10 14.07 6.03
C ASP A 67 3.03 14.83 4.70
N THR A 68 2.27 14.27 3.73
CA THR A 68 1.98 14.94 2.46
C THR A 68 0.49 15.24 2.31
N TYR A 69 0.20 16.37 1.67
CA TYR A 69 -1.16 16.84 1.35
C TYR A 69 -1.54 16.56 -0.11
N GLN A 70 -0.59 16.13 -0.95
CA GLN A 70 -0.87 15.75 -2.33
C GLN A 70 -1.43 14.33 -2.37
N VAL A 71 -2.61 14.14 -2.98
CA VAL A 71 -3.32 12.86 -3.04
C VAL A 71 -2.45 11.76 -3.64
N GLU A 72 -1.87 12.01 -4.81
CA GLU A 72 -1.05 11.02 -5.54
C GLU A 72 0.18 10.60 -4.70
N ALA A 73 0.90 11.56 -4.11
CA ALA A 73 2.05 11.27 -3.27
C ALA A 73 1.68 10.51 -1.99
N ALA A 74 0.55 10.87 -1.36
CA ALA A 74 0.03 10.20 -0.18
C ALA A 74 -0.30 8.73 -0.46
N VAL A 75 -1.03 8.50 -1.56
CA VAL A 75 -1.42 7.14 -1.96
C VAL A 75 -0.21 6.33 -2.41
N GLY A 76 0.73 6.95 -3.14
CA GLY A 76 1.99 6.34 -3.53
C GLY A 76 2.80 5.86 -2.32
N ALA A 77 2.93 6.69 -1.28
CA ALA A 77 3.62 6.32 -0.03
C ALA A 77 2.92 5.14 0.69
N ALA A 78 1.59 5.15 0.74
CA ALA A 78 0.82 4.04 1.33
C ALA A 78 1.03 2.72 0.57
N ILE A 79 0.97 2.74 -0.77
CA ILE A 79 1.18 1.56 -1.61
C ILE A 79 2.62 1.03 -1.46
N GLN A 80 3.62 1.91 -1.40
CA GLN A 80 5.00 1.48 -1.15
C GLN A 80 5.14 0.79 0.20
N PHE A 81 4.52 1.33 1.25
CA PHE A 81 4.52 0.71 2.57
C PHE A 81 3.82 -0.66 2.57
N PHE A 82 2.66 -0.79 1.91
CA PHE A 82 1.96 -2.06 1.79
C PHE A 82 2.79 -3.11 1.04
N ASN A 83 3.40 -2.76 -0.09
CA ASN A 83 4.29 -3.65 -0.84
C ASN A 83 5.48 -4.13 0.01
N ALA A 84 6.11 -3.22 0.76
CA ALA A 84 7.20 -3.59 1.65
C ALA A 84 6.73 -4.47 2.82
N THR A 85 5.51 -4.26 3.32
CA THR A 85 4.87 -5.14 4.32
C THR A 85 4.64 -6.54 3.77
N ILE A 86 4.11 -6.66 2.55
CA ILE A 86 3.90 -7.93 1.86
C ILE A 86 5.22 -8.71 1.77
N TYR A 87 6.26 -8.05 1.28
CA TYR A 87 7.58 -8.69 1.16
C TYR A 87 8.10 -9.15 2.53
N PHE A 88 8.00 -8.29 3.54
CA PHE A 88 8.46 -8.62 4.89
C PHE A 88 7.72 -9.82 5.49
N PHE A 89 6.39 -9.86 5.40
CA PHE A 89 5.61 -10.98 5.93
C PHE A 89 5.89 -12.29 5.17
N ASN A 90 5.98 -12.26 3.84
CA ASN A 90 6.32 -13.45 3.07
C ASN A 90 7.64 -14.08 3.51
N GLU A 91 8.66 -13.27 3.79
CA GLU A 91 9.99 -13.76 4.14
C GLU A 91 10.15 -14.09 5.64
N ASN A 92 9.29 -13.56 6.53
CA ASN A 92 9.54 -13.60 7.98
C ASN A 92 8.35 -14.13 8.81
N PHE A 93 7.26 -14.61 8.20
CA PHE A 93 6.05 -14.99 8.95
C PHE A 93 6.31 -16.01 10.07
N GLU A 94 7.15 -17.03 9.84
CA GLU A 94 7.49 -18.03 10.87
C GLU A 94 8.23 -17.41 12.05
N ALA A 95 9.20 -16.53 11.77
CA ALA A 95 9.97 -15.82 12.79
C ALA A 95 9.11 -14.81 13.58
N LEU A 96 8.01 -14.34 12.99
CA LEU A 96 6.99 -13.52 13.63
C LEU A 96 5.99 -14.33 14.46
N GLY A 97 6.10 -15.66 14.48
CA GLY A 97 5.15 -16.55 15.15
C GLY A 97 3.78 -16.61 14.47
N LEU A 98 3.68 -16.21 13.19
CA LEU A 98 2.42 -16.25 12.45
C LEU A 98 2.18 -17.65 11.90
N SER A 99 0.93 -18.12 11.96
CA SER A 99 0.53 -19.29 11.18
C SER A 99 0.54 -18.96 9.69
N GLN A 100 0.75 -19.97 8.85
CA GLN A 100 0.69 -19.80 7.39
C GLN A 100 -0.67 -19.26 6.93
N GLU A 101 -1.76 -19.73 7.55
CA GLU A 101 -3.12 -19.26 7.28
C GLU A 101 -3.26 -17.77 7.60
N LEU A 102 -2.85 -17.34 8.80
CA LEU A 102 -2.93 -15.94 9.20
C LEU A 102 -2.04 -15.05 8.33
N SER A 103 -0.83 -15.50 8.00
CA SER A 103 0.05 -14.78 7.07
C SER A 103 -0.63 -14.59 5.72
N HIS A 104 -1.22 -15.64 5.16
CA HIS A 104 -1.93 -15.57 3.88
C HIS A 104 -3.11 -14.59 3.91
N GLU A 105 -3.91 -14.60 4.98
CA GLU A 105 -5.00 -13.64 5.16
C GLU A 105 -4.50 -12.18 5.19
N LEU A 106 -3.43 -11.90 5.93
CA LEU A 106 -2.85 -10.56 6.01
C LEU A 106 -2.33 -10.08 4.64
N LEU A 107 -1.70 -10.97 3.87
CA LEU A 107 -1.23 -10.68 2.52
C LEU A 107 -2.39 -10.36 1.57
N GLN A 108 -3.47 -11.14 1.62
CA GLN A 108 -4.67 -10.87 0.79
C GLN A 108 -5.31 -9.52 1.12
N ILE A 109 -5.33 -9.12 2.40
CA ILE A 109 -5.83 -7.81 2.80
C ILE A 109 -4.97 -6.69 2.21
N LEU A 110 -3.63 -6.83 2.28
CA LEU A 110 -2.69 -5.86 1.71
C LEU A 110 -2.83 -5.73 0.19
N ASP A 111 -2.96 -6.84 -0.53
CA ASP A 111 -3.17 -6.84 -1.98
C ASP A 111 -4.45 -6.08 -2.35
N ARG A 112 -5.55 -6.34 -1.66
CA ARG A 112 -6.83 -5.64 -1.89
C ARG A 112 -6.74 -4.15 -1.57
N LEU A 113 -6.00 -3.77 -0.54
CA LEU A 113 -5.73 -2.36 -0.25
C LEU A 113 -4.96 -1.70 -1.39
N ILE A 114 -3.93 -2.36 -1.93
CA ILE A 114 -3.18 -1.84 -3.08
C ILE A 114 -4.10 -1.68 -4.29
N GLU A 115 -4.91 -2.69 -4.62
CA GLU A 115 -5.87 -2.65 -5.74
C GLU A 115 -6.88 -1.49 -5.61
N GLU A 116 -7.39 -1.25 -4.40
CA GLU A 116 -8.36 -0.18 -4.15
C GLU A 116 -7.76 1.21 -4.38
N TRP A 117 -6.48 1.40 -4.04
CA TRP A 117 -5.82 2.70 -4.07
C TRP A 117 -4.94 2.92 -5.32
N ALA A 118 -4.63 1.89 -6.10
CA ALA A 118 -3.84 2.00 -7.33
C ALA A 118 -4.34 3.07 -8.33
N PRO A 119 -5.66 3.27 -8.54
CA PRO A 119 -6.15 4.26 -9.52
C PRO A 119 -5.81 5.73 -9.19
N TYR A 120 -5.37 6.05 -7.97
CA TYR A 120 -5.04 7.42 -7.54
C TYR A 120 -3.57 7.77 -7.74
N VAL A 121 -2.79 6.88 -8.36
CA VAL A 121 -1.38 7.10 -8.65
C VAL A 121 -1.23 7.16 -10.17
N THR A 122 -1.13 8.36 -10.73
CA THR A 122 -1.06 8.60 -12.18
C THR A 122 0.35 8.60 -12.73
N ASP A 123 1.34 8.94 -11.91
CA ASP A 123 2.75 8.87 -12.25
C ASP A 123 3.51 8.39 -11.02
N THR A 124 4.02 7.16 -11.07
CA THR A 124 4.81 6.55 -9.99
C THR A 124 6.21 7.13 -9.98
N THR A 125 6.37 8.46 -10.01
CA THR A 125 7.63 9.06 -9.59
C THR A 125 7.76 8.76 -8.10
N VAL A 126 8.43 7.64 -7.84
CA VAL A 126 8.77 7.17 -6.51
C VAL A 126 9.48 8.33 -5.83
N ASN A 127 8.86 8.88 -4.79
CA ASN A 127 9.59 9.79 -3.92
C ASN A 127 10.75 8.98 -3.32
N GLU A 128 11.96 9.25 -3.79
CA GLU A 128 13.16 8.46 -3.46
C GLU A 128 13.42 8.48 -1.96
N ASP A 129 13.19 9.61 -1.30
CA ASP A 129 13.33 9.73 0.15
C ASP A 129 12.35 8.78 0.85
N VAL A 130 11.07 8.82 0.49
CA VAL A 130 10.03 7.94 1.06
C VAL A 130 10.39 6.46 0.87
N SER A 131 10.79 6.08 -0.34
CA SER A 131 11.18 4.71 -0.67
C SER A 131 12.40 4.25 0.13
N GLN A 132 13.42 5.10 0.24
CA GLN A 132 14.61 4.82 1.03
C GLN A 132 14.29 4.70 2.52
N GLY A 133 13.41 5.56 3.03
CA GLY A 133 12.94 5.53 4.41
C GLY A 133 12.20 4.24 4.76
N ILE A 134 11.26 3.82 3.90
CA ILE A 134 10.52 2.55 4.06
C ILE A 134 11.48 1.35 3.96
N SER A 135 12.40 1.37 3.00
CA SER A 135 13.40 0.30 2.83
C SER A 135 14.31 0.17 4.05
N GLU A 136 14.80 1.29 4.58
CA GLU A 136 15.64 1.29 5.77
C GLU A 136 14.88 0.78 7.00
N PHE A 137 13.62 1.19 7.15
CA PHE A 137 12.74 0.70 8.20
C PHE A 137 12.64 -0.83 8.19
N TYR A 138 12.26 -1.44 7.06
CA TYR A 138 12.15 -2.90 6.97
C TYR A 138 13.50 -3.62 7.11
N ARG A 139 14.59 -3.03 6.63
CA ARG A 139 15.94 -3.56 6.84
C ARG A 139 16.30 -3.66 8.32
N GLN A 140 15.80 -2.74 9.14
CA GLN A 140 15.98 -2.80 10.59
C GLN A 140 15.09 -3.87 11.23
N LEU A 141 13.83 -4.01 10.80
CA LEU A 141 12.92 -5.05 11.29
C LEU A 141 13.47 -6.46 11.04
N ILE A 142 14.00 -6.72 9.84
CA ILE A 142 14.60 -8.01 9.48
C ILE A 142 15.75 -8.40 10.42
N LYS A 143 16.51 -7.41 10.92
CA LYS A 143 17.60 -7.66 11.89
C LYS A 143 17.09 -7.94 13.31
N LEU A 144 15.86 -7.53 13.62
CA LEU A 144 15.28 -7.65 14.96
C LEU A 144 14.42 -8.89 15.12
N VAL A 145 13.68 -9.29 14.08
CA VAL A 145 12.75 -10.42 14.12
C VAL A 145 13.39 -11.75 14.57
N PRO A 146 14.63 -12.14 14.20
CA PRO A 146 15.19 -13.42 14.65
C PRO A 146 15.68 -13.39 16.11
N LYS A 147 15.66 -12.23 16.79
CA LYS A 147 16.10 -12.13 18.18
C LYS A 147 14.95 -12.53 19.10
N GLU A 148 15.25 -13.35 20.09
CA GLU A 148 14.27 -13.84 21.06
C GLU A 148 13.51 -12.69 21.73
N GLY A 149 12.18 -12.82 21.80
CA GLY A 149 11.28 -11.83 22.40
C GLY A 149 10.96 -10.61 21.54
N ASN A 150 11.48 -10.51 20.30
CA ASN A 150 11.26 -9.32 19.46
C ASN A 150 10.10 -9.45 18.46
N ALA A 151 9.53 -10.64 18.25
CA ALA A 151 8.45 -10.86 17.27
C ALA A 151 7.24 -9.94 17.52
N ALA A 152 6.72 -9.94 18.75
CA ALA A 152 5.62 -9.07 19.16
C ALA A 152 5.96 -7.58 19.00
N CYS A 153 7.20 -7.19 19.32
CA CYS A 153 7.67 -5.81 19.14
C CYS A 153 7.73 -5.37 17.68
N VAL A 154 8.19 -6.25 16.79
CA VAL A 154 8.19 -5.99 15.35
C VAL A 154 6.77 -5.82 14.84
N LEU A 155 5.84 -6.70 15.24
CA LEU A 155 4.43 -6.60 14.88
C LEU A 155 3.78 -5.32 15.40
N SER A 156 4.10 -4.91 16.64
CA SER A 156 3.63 -3.66 17.24
C SER A 156 4.04 -2.43 16.42
N VAL A 157 5.31 -2.34 16.04
CA VAL A 157 5.78 -1.20 15.25
C VAL A 157 5.19 -1.22 13.83
N ILE A 158 4.98 -2.39 13.23
CA ILE A 158 4.24 -2.48 11.96
C ILE A 158 2.81 -1.97 12.13
N SER A 159 2.12 -2.37 13.21
CA SER A 159 0.77 -1.89 13.55
C SER A 159 0.72 -0.37 13.71
N GLU A 160 1.65 0.21 14.47
CA GLU A 160 1.76 1.67 14.65
C GLU A 160 1.87 2.40 13.30
N ASN A 161 2.64 1.87 12.35
CA ASN A 161 2.79 2.47 11.03
C ASN A 161 1.56 2.25 10.14
N LEU A 162 0.88 1.10 10.25
CA LEU A 162 -0.42 0.87 9.60
C LEU A 162 -1.48 1.86 10.10
N TYR A 163 -1.49 2.21 11.39
CA TYR A 163 -2.35 3.28 11.92
C TYR A 163 -2.04 4.64 11.29
N GLN A 164 -0.77 4.98 11.07
CA GLN A 164 -0.39 6.23 10.39
C GLN A 164 -0.86 6.24 8.92
N VAL A 165 -0.69 5.11 8.21
CA VAL A 165 -1.19 4.95 6.84
C VAL A 165 -2.72 5.05 6.81
N ALA A 166 -3.43 4.48 7.78
CA ALA A 166 -4.88 4.60 7.90
C ALA A 166 -5.31 6.07 8.02
N HIS A 167 -4.62 6.83 8.87
CA HIS A 167 -4.87 8.25 9.03
C HIS A 167 -4.61 9.03 7.73
N LEU A 168 -3.50 8.74 7.05
CA LEU A 168 -3.16 9.33 5.75
C LEU A 168 -4.27 9.11 4.72
N LEU A 169 -4.67 7.85 4.51
CA LEU A 169 -5.68 7.47 3.53
C LEU A 169 -7.07 8.03 3.89
N SER A 170 -7.40 8.14 5.18
CA SER A 170 -8.61 8.83 5.63
C SER A 170 -8.61 10.32 5.24
N ARG A 171 -7.47 11.02 5.38
CA ARG A 171 -7.35 12.42 4.92
C ARG A 171 -7.49 12.52 3.41
N VAL A 172 -6.87 11.63 2.65
CA VAL A 172 -6.99 11.57 1.18
C VAL A 172 -8.45 11.40 0.79
N ARG A 173 -9.15 10.44 1.39
CA ARG A 173 -10.58 10.21 1.12
C ARG A 173 -11.42 11.44 1.40
N LYS A 174 -11.22 12.09 2.55
CA LYS A 174 -11.93 13.35 2.89
C LYS A 174 -11.69 14.42 1.84
N HIS A 175 -10.44 14.58 1.38
CA HIS A 175 -10.10 15.54 0.34
C HIS A 175 -10.80 15.24 -1.00
N LEU A 176 -10.82 13.97 -1.42
CA LEU A 176 -11.53 13.54 -2.63
C LEU A 176 -13.04 13.82 -2.55
N LEU A 177 -13.67 13.53 -1.41
CA LEU A 177 -15.10 13.78 -1.18
C LEU A 177 -15.46 15.27 -1.22
N VAL A 178 -14.62 16.13 -0.62
CA VAL A 178 -14.83 17.59 -0.63
C VAL A 178 -14.69 18.14 -2.05
N ASN A 179 -13.72 17.67 -2.83
CA ASN A 179 -13.54 18.11 -4.21
C ASN A 179 -14.69 17.68 -5.12
N GLU A 180 -15.29 16.51 -4.88
CA GLU A 180 -16.44 16.03 -5.64
C GLU A 180 -17.72 16.80 -5.29
N THR A 181 -18.00 17.01 -4.01
CA THR A 181 -19.16 17.82 -3.58
C THR A 181 -19.07 19.27 -4.06
N SER A 182 -17.86 19.83 -4.11
CA SER A 182 -17.61 21.16 -4.70
C SER A 182 -17.84 21.19 -6.22
N ARG A 183 -17.66 20.07 -6.93
CA ARG A 183 -17.95 19.95 -8.36
C ARG A 183 -19.45 19.80 -8.66
N VAL A 184 -20.22 19.22 -7.74
CA VAL A 184 -21.68 19.01 -7.90
C VAL A 184 -22.47 20.28 -7.59
N GLY A 185 -21.94 21.22 -6.79
CA GLY A 185 -22.60 22.48 -6.42
C GLY A 185 -22.64 23.58 -7.48
N TYR A 186 -22.18 23.31 -8.72
CA TYR A 186 -22.17 24.27 -9.84
C TYR A 186 -23.16 23.93 -10.98
N PHE A 187 -24.21 23.15 -10.68
CA PHE A 187 -25.29 22.86 -11.62
C PHE A 187 -26.65 23.29 -11.07
#